data_AF-A0A0P7HFN9-F1
#
_entry.id   AF-A0A0P7HFN9-F1
#
_cell.length_a   1.000
_cell.length_b   1.000
_cell.length_c   1.000
_cell.angle_alpha   90.00
_cell.angle_beta   90.00
_cell.angle_gamma   90.00
#
_symmetry.space_group_name_H-M   'P 1'
#
loop_
_entity.id
_entity.type
_entity.pdbx_description
1 polymer ?
#
loop_
_entity_poly.entity_id
_entity_poly.type
_entity_poly.pdbx_seq_one_letter_code
_entity_poly.pdbx_strand_id
1 'polypeptide(L)'
;MRIPMKKTLALACSAAILAAVAGCSSTESAPSTSPSDSSSQVSASASPTATAKASASPSPSSAIAAGFPEDLVPVYTDSVPTASSFEDDGQLLTASLTASSSSSAEEILAFYTAHFEKLGFTALEGDAVDSTPAKDFARTTDSETETANVSVITREGSSIYTVGANVLPGTAE
;
A
#
# COMPACT_ATOMS: atom_id res chain seq x y z
N MET A 1 45.71 26.46 8.81
CA MET A 1 46.68 25.39 8.46
C MET A 1 46.67 24.32 9.54
N ARG A 2 45.99 23.19 9.28
CA ARG A 2 46.41 21.80 9.58
C ARG A 2 45.38 20.87 8.92
N ILE A 3 45.89 19.96 8.10
CA ILE A 3 45.17 19.04 7.20
C ILE A 3 45.06 17.65 7.89
N PRO A 4 44.48 16.59 7.29
CA PRO A 4 43.39 15.77 7.81
C PRO A 4 43.88 14.37 8.29
N MET A 5 42.98 13.50 8.78
CA MET A 5 43.28 12.06 8.85
C MET A 5 42.09 11.19 8.43
N LYS A 6 42.32 10.48 7.34
CA LYS A 6 41.55 9.37 6.78
C LYS A 6 41.85 8.10 7.59
N LYS A 7 40.86 7.23 7.79
CA LYS A 7 41.09 5.80 8.05
C LYS A 7 40.09 4.96 7.28
N THR A 8 40.55 4.48 6.14
CA THR A 8 40.09 3.27 5.45
C THR A 8 40.45 2.04 6.29
N LEU A 9 39.55 1.06 6.39
CA LEU A 9 39.92 -0.35 6.33
C LEU A 9 38.73 -1.23 5.91
N ALA A 10 38.94 -1.98 4.84
CA ALA A 10 38.09 -3.05 4.33
C ALA A 10 38.48 -4.40 4.96
N LEU A 11 37.53 -5.34 5.05
CA LEU A 11 37.75 -6.78 5.28
C LEU A 11 36.48 -7.53 4.83
N ALA A 12 36.38 -8.14 3.65
CA ALA A 12 37.01 -9.37 3.11
C ALA A 12 36.24 -10.68 3.41
N CYS A 13 35.76 -11.27 2.30
CA CYS A 13 35.76 -12.70 1.94
C CYS A 13 34.89 -13.75 2.66
N SER A 14 34.23 -14.55 1.80
CA SER A 14 34.02 -16.01 1.84
C SER A 14 32.55 -16.41 2.04
N ALA A 15 32.00 -17.47 1.47
CA ALA A 15 32.34 -18.36 0.36
C ALA A 15 31.07 -19.22 0.13
N ALA A 16 30.95 -19.79 -1.07
CA ALA A 16 29.83 -20.58 -1.56
C ALA A 16 29.44 -21.79 -0.69
N ILE A 17 28.15 -22.16 -0.70
CA ILE A 17 27.71 -23.54 -0.46
C ILE A 17 26.82 -23.99 -1.63
N LEU A 18 27.20 -25.15 -2.16
CA LEU A 18 26.64 -25.88 -3.29
C LEU A 18 25.29 -26.53 -3.01
N ALA A 19 24.62 -26.82 -4.12
CA ALA A 19 23.39 -27.58 -4.31
C ALA A 19 23.29 -28.94 -3.57
N ALA A 20 22.06 -29.34 -3.27
CA ALA A 20 21.38 -30.56 -3.79
C ALA A 20 20.45 -31.23 -2.75
N VAL A 21 19.16 -31.35 -3.10
CA VAL A 21 18.22 -32.48 -2.85
C VAL A 21 16.95 -32.14 -3.68
N ALA A 22 16.49 -32.85 -4.72
CA ALA A 22 16.17 -34.26 -4.94
C ALA A 22 15.00 -34.78 -4.09
N GLY A 23 13.85 -35.03 -4.74
CA GLY A 23 12.69 -35.79 -4.23
C GLY A 23 11.48 -34.91 -3.90
N CYS A 24 10.23 -35.26 -4.19
CA CYS A 24 9.68 -36.51 -4.70
C CYS A 24 8.24 -36.25 -5.20
N SER A 25 7.90 -36.89 -6.32
CA SER A 25 6.59 -37.49 -6.63
C SER A 25 5.36 -36.62 -6.87
N SER A 26 4.98 -36.59 -8.15
CA SER A 26 3.61 -36.42 -8.63
C SER A 26 2.64 -37.35 -7.89
N THR A 27 1.51 -36.79 -7.44
CA THR A 27 0.29 -37.55 -7.17
C THR A 27 -0.76 -37.13 -8.20
N GLU A 28 -1.07 -38.08 -9.07
CA GLU A 28 -2.20 -38.10 -9.99
C GLU A 28 -3.41 -38.74 -9.30
N SER A 29 -4.61 -38.21 -9.57
CA SER A 29 -5.97 -38.80 -9.52
C SER A 29 -6.92 -37.84 -8.80
N ALA A 30 -8.14 -37.51 -9.24
CA ALA A 30 -8.93 -37.70 -10.47
C ALA A 30 -10.17 -36.77 -10.28
N PRO A 31 -10.93 -36.40 -11.33
CA PRO A 31 -12.10 -35.54 -11.19
C PRO A 31 -13.29 -36.31 -10.61
N SER A 32 -14.10 -35.66 -9.77
CA SER A 32 -15.45 -36.13 -9.43
C SER A 32 -16.46 -35.04 -9.74
N THR A 33 -17.12 -35.23 -10.88
CA THR A 33 -18.40 -34.65 -11.25
C THR A 33 -19.50 -35.27 -10.39
N SER A 34 -20.38 -34.43 -9.85
CA SER A 34 -21.78 -34.78 -9.62
C SER A 34 -22.62 -33.50 -9.65
N PRO A 35 -23.56 -33.38 -10.61
CA PRO A 35 -24.58 -32.34 -10.61
C PRO A 35 -25.77 -32.79 -9.76
N SER A 36 -26.43 -31.84 -9.10
CA SER A 36 -27.83 -32.01 -8.69
C SER A 36 -28.51 -30.64 -8.67
N ASP A 37 -29.25 -30.43 -9.75
CA ASP A 37 -30.45 -29.62 -9.86
C ASP A 37 -31.40 -29.85 -8.68
N SER A 38 -31.93 -28.78 -8.10
CA SER A 38 -33.38 -28.68 -7.87
C SER A 38 -33.77 -27.25 -7.52
N SER A 39 -34.55 -26.72 -8.45
CA SER A 39 -35.28 -25.46 -8.43
C SER A 39 -36.43 -25.47 -7.42
N SER A 40 -36.76 -24.29 -6.90
CA SER A 40 -38.11 -23.71 -6.67
C SER A 40 -38.05 -22.69 -5.53
N GLN A 41 -38.79 -21.59 -5.47
CA GLN A 41 -39.43 -20.68 -6.41
C GLN A 41 -40.06 -19.61 -5.50
N VAL A 42 -39.92 -18.34 -5.90
CA VAL A 42 -40.77 -17.16 -5.61
C VAL A 42 -41.11 -16.77 -4.17
N SER A 43 -40.73 -15.54 -3.82
CA SER A 43 -41.69 -14.57 -3.28
C SER A 43 -41.36 -13.19 -3.83
N ALA A 44 -42.32 -12.63 -4.54
CA ALA A 44 -42.31 -11.27 -5.02
C ALA A 44 -42.48 -10.30 -3.85
N SER A 45 -41.77 -9.17 -3.86
CA SER A 45 -42.37 -7.90 -3.46
C SER A 45 -41.47 -6.71 -3.82
N ALA A 46 -42.10 -5.73 -4.46
CA ALA A 46 -41.75 -4.31 -4.58
C ALA A 46 -40.45 -3.93 -5.29
N SER A 47 -40.61 -3.45 -6.53
CA SER A 47 -39.77 -2.38 -7.07
C SER A 47 -39.96 -1.11 -6.24
N PRO A 48 -38.91 -0.51 -5.68
CA PRO A 48 -38.81 0.93 -5.66
C PRO A 48 -38.18 1.35 -6.99
N THR A 49 -38.96 2.05 -7.83
CA THR A 49 -38.40 2.98 -8.81
C THR A 49 -37.68 4.06 -8.01
N ALA A 50 -36.43 3.80 -7.60
CA ALA A 50 -35.56 4.83 -7.05
C ALA A 50 -35.19 5.75 -8.21
N THR A 51 -35.96 6.82 -8.35
CA THR A 51 -35.58 8.00 -9.12
C THR A 51 -34.17 8.36 -8.67
N ALA A 52 -33.20 8.24 -9.57
CA ALA A 52 -31.81 8.62 -9.31
C ALA A 52 -31.80 10.12 -8.94
N LYS A 53 -31.83 10.39 -7.63
CA LYS A 53 -31.59 11.72 -7.11
C LYS A 53 -30.08 11.91 -7.13
N ALA A 54 -29.59 12.43 -8.25
CA ALA A 54 -28.26 13.03 -8.27
C ALA A 54 -28.16 14.08 -7.15
N SER A 55 -26.94 14.24 -6.65
CA SER A 55 -26.49 15.33 -5.78
C SER A 55 -26.62 15.08 -4.27
N ALA A 56 -25.65 14.34 -3.74
CA ALA A 56 -24.60 14.98 -2.97
C ALA A 56 -23.29 14.28 -3.31
N SER A 57 -22.33 15.01 -3.90
CA SER A 57 -20.94 14.57 -3.85
C SER A 57 -20.63 14.42 -2.35
N PRO A 58 -20.19 13.24 -1.85
CA PRO A 58 -19.69 13.19 -0.49
C PRO A 58 -18.61 14.27 -0.38
N SER A 59 -18.72 15.16 0.60
CA SER A 59 -17.63 16.06 0.92
C SER A 59 -16.41 15.16 1.19
N PRO A 60 -15.22 15.46 0.64
CA PRO A 60 -14.03 14.60 0.79
C PRO A 60 -13.73 14.28 2.26
N SER A 61 -14.16 15.13 3.19
CA SER A 61 -14.01 14.96 4.63
C SER A 61 -14.70 13.73 5.24
N SER A 62 -15.72 13.12 4.63
CA SER A 62 -16.36 11.94 5.26
C SER A 62 -15.58 10.64 5.03
N ALA A 63 -14.64 10.62 4.10
CA ALA A 63 -13.77 9.46 3.82
C ALA A 63 -12.45 9.52 4.60
N ILE A 64 -12.11 10.70 5.16
CA ILE A 64 -10.96 10.89 6.02
C ILE A 64 -11.37 10.63 7.48
N ALA A 65 -10.69 9.70 8.14
CA ALA A 65 -10.91 9.37 9.53
C ALA A 65 -10.57 10.57 10.43
N ALA A 66 -11.27 10.72 11.55
CA ALA A 66 -10.97 11.79 12.49
C ALA A 66 -9.55 11.59 13.08
N GLY A 67 -8.74 12.64 13.06
CA GLY A 67 -7.36 12.58 13.55
C GLY A 67 -6.35 11.95 12.58
N PHE A 68 -6.75 11.72 11.32
CA PHE A 68 -5.84 11.18 10.32
C PHE A 68 -4.61 12.08 10.11
N PRO A 69 -3.37 11.52 10.08
CA PRO A 69 -2.14 12.29 10.03
C PRO A 69 -1.80 12.69 8.59
N GLU A 70 -2.34 13.82 8.14
CA GLU A 70 -2.13 14.32 6.77
C GLU A 70 -0.67 14.71 6.47
N ASP A 71 0.12 15.07 7.49
CA ASP A 71 1.56 15.35 7.30
C ASP A 71 2.35 14.07 6.97
N LEU A 72 1.94 12.93 7.53
CA LEU A 72 2.53 11.63 7.23
C LEU A 72 2.03 11.07 5.89
N VAL A 73 0.71 11.06 5.68
CA VAL A 73 0.07 10.51 4.48
C VAL A 73 -0.84 11.58 3.86
N PRO A 74 -0.29 12.53 3.07
CA PRO A 74 -1.10 13.56 2.43
C PRO A 74 -1.97 12.94 1.34
N VAL A 75 -3.13 13.55 1.09
CA VAL A 75 -3.93 13.24 -0.09
C VAL A 75 -3.24 13.83 -1.31
N TYR A 76 -2.96 13.01 -2.33
CA TYR A 76 -2.41 13.50 -3.60
C TYR A 76 -3.37 14.51 -4.24
N THR A 77 -2.84 15.57 -4.87
CA THR A 77 -3.65 16.63 -5.49
C THR A 77 -4.69 16.05 -6.45
N ASP A 78 -5.84 16.72 -6.54
CA ASP A 78 -6.94 16.36 -7.43
C ASP A 78 -7.44 14.91 -7.25
N SER A 79 -7.18 14.31 -6.08
CA SER A 79 -7.70 13.02 -5.69
C SER A 79 -8.96 13.15 -4.84
N VAL A 80 -9.79 12.12 -4.89
CA VAL A 80 -10.95 11.95 -4.02
C VAL A 80 -10.66 10.79 -3.07
N PRO A 81 -10.46 11.05 -1.76
CA PRO A 81 -10.38 10.00 -0.76
C PRO A 81 -11.64 9.15 -0.75
N THR A 82 -11.47 7.83 -0.69
CA THR A 82 -12.57 6.87 -0.64
C THR A 82 -12.61 6.11 0.69
N ALA A 83 -11.47 5.93 1.33
CA ALA A 83 -11.35 5.36 2.67
C ALA A 83 -10.06 5.82 3.36
N SER A 84 -10.08 5.85 4.68
CA SER A 84 -8.87 5.96 5.48
C SER A 84 -9.06 5.33 6.86
N SER A 85 -7.94 4.99 7.51
CA SER A 85 -7.90 4.50 8.88
C SER A 85 -6.73 5.12 9.61
N PHE A 86 -6.91 5.31 10.91
CA PHE A 86 -5.87 5.79 11.81
C PHE A 86 -5.98 5.13 13.17
N GLU A 87 -4.87 4.56 13.62
CA GLU A 87 -4.77 3.83 14.86
C GLU A 87 -3.46 4.21 15.56
N ASP A 88 -3.55 4.62 16.82
CA ASP A 88 -2.43 4.87 17.71
C ASP A 88 -2.64 4.02 18.97
N ASP A 89 -1.77 3.03 19.17
CA ASP A 89 -1.79 2.17 20.36
C ASP A 89 -0.75 2.58 21.42
N GLY A 90 -0.07 3.71 21.22
CA GLY A 90 0.99 4.23 22.08
C GLY A 90 2.36 3.60 21.87
N GLN A 91 2.48 2.57 21.01
CA GLN A 91 3.75 1.98 20.58
C GLN A 91 3.97 2.14 19.09
N LEU A 92 2.91 2.07 18.30
CA LEU A 92 2.92 2.19 16.85
C LEU A 92 1.71 3.00 16.39
N LEU A 93 1.97 3.89 15.46
CA LEU A 93 0.98 4.63 14.71
C LEU A 93 0.82 3.98 13.35
N THR A 94 -0.41 3.56 13.02
CA THR A 94 -0.78 3.00 11.73
C THR A 94 -1.73 3.96 11.03
N ALA A 95 -1.41 4.30 9.78
CA ALA A 95 -2.26 5.12 8.94
C ALA A 95 -2.41 4.47 7.57
N SER A 96 -3.62 4.51 7.01
CA SER A 96 -3.86 4.10 5.64
C SER A 96 -4.85 5.02 4.94
N LEU A 97 -4.59 5.32 3.67
CA LEU A 97 -5.43 6.12 2.79
C LEU A 97 -5.64 5.37 1.48
N THR A 98 -6.89 5.26 1.04
CA THR A 98 -7.24 4.89 -0.33
C THR A 98 -7.96 6.05 -1.00
N ALA A 99 -7.56 6.36 -2.24
CA ALA A 99 -8.18 7.43 -3.00
C ALA A 99 -8.15 7.15 -4.51
N SER A 100 -9.05 7.82 -5.23
CA SER A 100 -9.09 7.81 -6.70
C SER A 100 -8.56 9.12 -7.26
N SER A 101 -7.80 9.05 -8.34
CA SER A 101 -7.25 10.20 -9.07
C SER A 101 -7.37 9.98 -10.59
N SER A 102 -7.36 11.07 -11.35
CA SER A 102 -7.18 11.04 -12.81
C SER A 102 -5.71 11.03 -13.23
N SER A 103 -4.77 11.22 -12.31
CA SER A 103 -3.33 11.20 -12.60
C SER A 103 -2.82 9.79 -12.87
N SER A 104 -1.67 9.71 -13.54
CA SER A 104 -1.02 8.44 -13.84
C SER A 104 -0.43 7.79 -12.57
N ALA A 105 -0.23 6.48 -12.62
CA ALA A 105 0.43 5.75 -11.54
C ALA A 105 1.86 6.27 -11.27
N GLU A 106 2.58 6.65 -12.32
CA GLU A 106 3.93 7.19 -12.24
C GLU A 106 3.96 8.52 -11.47
N GLU A 107 3.04 9.44 -11.76
CA GLU A 107 2.95 10.73 -11.06
C GLU A 107 2.62 10.57 -9.58
N ILE A 108 1.70 9.66 -9.25
CA ILE A 108 1.31 9.36 -7.87
C ILE A 108 2.49 8.75 -7.10
N LEU A 109 3.17 7.76 -7.68
CA LEU A 109 4.34 7.13 -7.06
C LEU A 109 5.49 8.12 -6.89
N ALA A 110 5.74 8.98 -7.88
CA ALA A 110 6.78 10.01 -7.79
C ALA A 110 6.49 11.03 -6.68
N PHE A 111 5.24 11.46 -6.53
CA PHE A 111 4.82 12.34 -5.44
C PHE A 111 5.10 11.72 -4.07
N TYR A 112 4.60 10.50 -3.82
CA TYR A 112 4.80 9.86 -2.52
C TYR A 112 6.25 9.49 -2.27
N THR A 113 7.02 9.15 -3.30
CA THR A 113 8.47 8.94 -3.19
C THR A 113 9.14 10.20 -2.66
N ALA A 114 8.90 11.36 -3.30
CA ALA A 114 9.48 12.63 -2.85
C ALA A 114 9.00 13.03 -1.44
N HIS A 115 7.72 12.76 -1.12
CA HIS A 115 7.16 13.04 0.20
C HIS A 115 7.83 12.20 1.30
N PHE A 116 7.89 10.88 1.14
CA PHE A 116 8.49 9.99 2.13
C PHE A 116 10.01 10.20 2.25
N GLU A 117 10.72 10.49 1.16
CA GLU A 117 12.13 10.86 1.21
C GLU A 117 12.38 12.13 2.02
N LYS A 118 11.49 13.14 1.91
CA LYS A 118 11.55 14.35 2.75
C LYS A 118 11.34 14.04 4.23
N LEU A 119 10.55 13.02 4.56
CA LEU A 119 10.36 12.49 5.91
C LEU A 119 11.50 11.56 6.36
N GLY A 120 12.55 11.39 5.54
CA GLY A 120 13.72 10.59 5.88
C GLY A 120 13.57 9.09 5.59
N PHE A 121 12.49 8.67 4.95
CA PHE A 121 12.39 7.31 4.43
C PHE A 121 13.30 7.12 3.21
N THR A 122 13.77 5.88 3.05
CA THR A 122 14.50 5.44 1.86
C THR A 122 13.61 4.50 1.06
N ALA A 123 13.48 4.76 -0.24
CA ALA A 123 12.81 3.86 -1.16
C ALA A 123 13.58 2.53 -1.26
N LEU A 124 12.86 1.41 -1.12
CA LEU A 124 13.42 0.08 -1.30
C LEU A 124 13.48 -0.29 -2.79
N GLU A 125 14.30 -1.29 -3.11
CA GLU A 125 14.39 -1.82 -4.48
C GLU A 125 13.06 -2.45 -4.92
N GLY A 126 12.73 -2.29 -6.20
CA GLY A 126 11.47 -2.75 -6.78
C GLY A 126 10.44 -1.64 -6.96
N ASP A 127 9.71 -1.67 -8.07
CA ASP A 127 8.74 -0.67 -8.52
C ASP A 127 7.35 -1.27 -8.81
N ALA A 128 7.19 -2.56 -8.55
CA ALA A 128 5.93 -3.27 -8.67
C ALA A 128 5.87 -4.52 -7.79
N VAL A 129 4.64 -4.91 -7.40
CA VAL A 129 4.30 -6.20 -6.80
C VAL A 129 3.31 -6.90 -7.71
N ASP A 130 3.64 -8.09 -8.22
CA ASP A 130 2.80 -8.84 -9.17
C ASP A 130 2.32 -8.00 -10.38
N SER A 131 3.22 -7.19 -10.95
CA SER A 131 2.94 -6.22 -12.04
C SER A 131 2.05 -5.03 -11.67
N THR A 132 1.65 -4.89 -10.40
CA THR A 132 0.97 -3.70 -9.89
C THR A 132 2.02 -2.67 -9.49
N PRO A 133 2.02 -1.45 -10.08
CA PRO A 133 2.92 -0.38 -9.67
C PRO A 133 2.87 -0.14 -8.16
N ALA A 134 4.01 -0.26 -7.50
CA ALA A 134 4.10 -0.16 -6.06
C ALA A 134 5.50 0.27 -5.61
N LYS A 135 5.59 0.89 -4.44
CA LYS A 135 6.86 1.25 -3.83
C LYS A 135 6.78 1.07 -2.32
N ASP A 136 7.80 0.43 -1.76
CA ASP A 136 8.00 0.29 -0.33
C ASP A 136 9.12 1.22 0.13
N PHE A 137 9.00 1.68 1.36
CA PHE A 137 9.90 2.64 1.99
C PHE A 137 10.20 2.20 3.42
N ALA A 138 11.43 2.46 3.87
CA ALA A 138 11.81 2.23 5.25
C ALA A 138 12.70 3.35 5.78
N ARG A 139 12.59 3.65 7.07
CA ARG A 139 13.61 4.37 7.84
C ARG A 139 13.88 3.67 9.16
N THR A 140 15.08 3.84 9.68
CA THR A 140 15.44 3.36 11.01
C THR A 140 15.55 4.56 11.94
N THR A 141 14.70 4.59 12.96
CA THR A 141 14.70 5.62 14.00
C THR A 141 15.10 4.96 15.31
N ASP A 142 16.19 5.44 15.90
CA ASP A 142 16.87 4.86 17.07
C ASP A 142 17.26 3.37 16.89
N SER A 143 16.31 2.45 17.01
CA SER A 143 16.50 1.01 16.85
C SER A 143 15.27 0.29 16.27
N GLU A 144 14.24 1.02 15.85
CA GLU A 144 13.04 0.45 15.25
C GLU A 144 12.94 0.86 13.78
N THR A 145 12.33 -0.01 12.97
CA THR A 145 12.14 0.21 11.54
C THR A 145 10.70 0.65 11.31
N GLU A 146 10.55 1.85 10.80
CA GLU A 146 9.28 2.40 10.35
C GLU A 146 9.13 2.13 8.85
N THR A 147 7.91 1.90 8.40
CA THR A 147 7.63 1.53 7.00
C THR A 147 6.53 2.39 6.41
N ALA A 148 6.62 2.61 5.10
CA ALA A 148 5.52 3.13 4.32
C ALA A 148 5.46 2.39 2.99
N ASN A 149 4.27 2.30 2.41
CA ASN A 149 4.05 1.63 1.13
C ASN A 149 3.00 2.38 0.31
N VAL A 150 3.16 2.33 -1.01
CA VAL A 150 2.23 2.91 -1.97
C VAL A 150 1.97 1.86 -3.05
N SER A 151 0.70 1.64 -3.39
CA SER A 151 0.31 0.83 -4.55
C SER A 151 -0.70 1.59 -5.40
N VAL A 152 -0.64 1.40 -6.72
CA VAL A 152 -1.56 2.06 -7.65
C VAL A 152 -2.10 1.05 -8.65
N ILE A 153 -3.42 0.99 -8.77
CA ILE A 153 -4.14 0.19 -9.76
C ILE A 153 -4.89 1.14 -10.68
N THR A 154 -4.72 1.00 -11.99
CA THR A 154 -5.47 1.80 -12.97
C THR A 154 -6.65 1.01 -13.51
N ARG A 155 -7.84 1.61 -13.48
CA ARG A 155 -9.06 1.10 -14.14
C ARG A 155 -9.74 2.22 -14.92
N GLU A 156 -10.11 1.91 -16.16
CA GLU A 156 -10.94 2.80 -16.99
C GLU A 156 -10.37 4.24 -17.11
N GLY A 157 -9.04 4.38 -17.06
CA GLY A 157 -8.36 5.68 -17.12
C GLY A 157 -8.29 6.45 -15.80
N SER A 158 -8.74 5.88 -14.68
CA SER A 158 -8.55 6.42 -13.34
C SER A 158 -7.60 5.53 -12.53
N SER A 159 -6.72 6.17 -11.77
CA SER A 159 -5.81 5.51 -10.83
C SER A 159 -6.46 5.45 -9.45
N ILE A 160 -6.51 4.27 -8.87
CA ILE A 160 -6.87 4.04 -7.47
C ILE A 160 -5.56 3.73 -6.76
N TYR A 161 -5.20 4.52 -5.77
CA TYR A 161 -4.00 4.28 -4.98
C TYR A 161 -4.34 3.99 -3.53
N THR A 162 -3.49 3.17 -2.91
CA THR A 162 -3.50 2.93 -1.47
C THR A 162 -2.13 3.24 -0.90
N VAL A 163 -2.10 4.06 0.15
CA VAL A 163 -0.89 4.42 0.88
C VAL A 163 -1.05 3.93 2.31
N GLY A 164 0.00 3.33 2.85
CA GLY A 164 0.07 2.87 4.24
C GLY A 164 1.35 3.35 4.89
N ALA A 165 1.30 3.61 6.20
CA ALA A 165 2.46 3.93 7.00
C ALA A 165 2.33 3.32 8.41
N ASN A 166 3.45 2.79 8.92
CA ASN A 166 3.62 2.30 10.28
C ASN A 166 4.83 3.03 10.87
N VAL A 167 4.58 3.93 11.82
CA VAL A 167 5.60 4.83 12.38
C VAL A 167 5.54 4.84 13.90
N LEU A 168 6.62 5.26 14.55
CA LEU A 168 6.64 5.42 15.99
C LEU A 168 5.80 6.65 16.41
N PRO A 169 5.20 6.64 17.61
CA PRO A 169 4.60 7.84 18.17
C PRO A 169 5.62 8.98 18.27
N GLY A 170 5.27 10.17 17.74
CA GLY A 170 6.13 11.36 17.77
C GLY A 170 7.04 11.58 16.56
N THR A 171 7.00 10.68 15.57
CA THR A 171 7.73 10.83 14.28
C THR A 171 6.77 10.98 13.08
N ALA A 172 5.47 11.08 13.37
CA ALA A 172 4.36 11.17 12.41
C ALA A 172 4.04 12.61 11.98
N GLU A 173 4.82 13.59 12.44
CA GLU A 173 4.69 15.03 12.16
C GLU A 173 5.78 15.55 11.21
#